data_AF-A0A2T6LHY1-F1
#
_entry.id   AF-A0A2T6LHY1-F1
#
_cell.length_a   1.000
_cell.length_b   1.000
_cell.length_c   1.000
_cell.angle_alpha   90.00
_cell.angle_beta   90.00
_cell.angle_gamma   90.00
#
_symmetry.space_group_name_H-M   'P 1'
#
loop_
_entity.id
_entity.type
_entity.pdbx_description
1 polymer ?
#
loop_
_entity_poly.entity_id
_entity_poly.type
_entity_poly.pdbx_seq_one_letter_code
_entity_poly.pdbx_strand_id
1 'polypeptide(L)'
;MTTLKKLLEANTGSGRRRVTQVFQDFCELGALAIRNVVQRRGFDEREDRYLSIAATYTPEEMDRFATALAYLTLELQARLSDVLGTLYMSLDLGNQRLGQFFTPYEVSVLAARITAGDLVQRLQTQEFVTVGEPTCGSGGMVIATAEALRDAGVNYQTSMHVTAQDIDSTAVHMTYIQLALLHVPAIVVHGNTLTMERRDIWPTPAHVLGGWHAKLRPRGADGLTSSEPPTANHPAGHVVSGADAPSQTGGTGAADKTLILCECCALKLDKDDDSACRGLHHHTHPGLDAPTNAVISHGPLTWDGAHDLACQGHQGGIVRPSETYWLTSAISTQVDPLTKSVVGP
;
A
#
# COMPACT_ATOMS: atom_id res chain seq x y z
N MET A 1 7.07 -1.96 -29.38
CA MET A 1 7.99 -3.03 -28.93
C MET A 1 9.48 -2.79 -29.27
N THR A 2 9.86 -2.52 -30.54
CA THR A 2 11.28 -2.40 -30.96
C THR A 2 12.07 -1.30 -30.23
N THR A 3 11.42 -0.20 -29.86
CA THR A 3 12.07 0.91 -29.15
C THR A 3 12.42 0.56 -27.70
N LEU A 4 11.50 -0.08 -26.96
CA LEU A 4 11.74 -0.57 -25.60
C LEU A 4 12.97 -1.48 -25.53
N LYS A 5 13.02 -2.48 -26.42
CA LYS A 5 14.15 -3.40 -26.52
C LYS A 5 15.48 -2.66 -26.71
N LYS A 6 15.54 -1.72 -27.67
CA LYS A 6 16.75 -0.94 -27.95
C LYS A 6 17.20 -0.10 -26.76
N LEU A 7 16.27 0.52 -26.02
CA LEU A 7 16.60 1.32 -24.83
C LEU A 7 17.25 0.46 -23.74
N LEU A 8 16.67 -0.71 -23.46
CA LEU A 8 17.22 -1.63 -22.46
C LEU A 8 18.56 -2.25 -22.91
N GLU A 9 18.70 -2.62 -24.18
CA GLU A 9 19.98 -3.10 -24.72
C GLU A 9 21.07 -2.02 -24.65
N ALA A 10 20.73 -0.75 -24.90
CA ALA A 10 21.67 0.36 -24.78
C ALA A 10 22.13 0.60 -23.34
N ASN A 11 21.31 0.25 -22.34
CA ASN A 11 21.64 0.34 -20.91
C ASN A 11 22.56 -0.81 -20.41
N THR A 12 22.93 -1.75 -21.29
CA THR A 12 24.01 -2.71 -20.99
C THR A 12 25.38 -2.06 -20.89
N GLY A 13 25.53 -0.80 -21.37
CA GLY A 13 26.77 -0.03 -21.27
C GLY A 13 27.93 -0.71 -21.98
N SER A 14 27.70 -1.20 -23.21
CA SER A 14 28.69 -1.92 -24.02
C SER A 14 29.26 -3.18 -23.34
N GLY A 15 28.42 -3.90 -22.59
CA GLY A 15 28.77 -5.16 -21.92
C GLY A 15 29.14 -5.02 -20.44
N ARG A 16 29.08 -3.82 -19.87
CA ARG A 16 29.24 -3.60 -18.42
C ARG A 16 28.19 -4.34 -17.59
N ARG A 17 26.99 -4.53 -18.14
CA ARG A 17 25.91 -5.31 -17.52
C ARG A 17 25.34 -6.33 -18.47
N ARG A 18 24.81 -7.41 -17.90
CA ARG A 18 23.99 -8.38 -18.63
C ARG A 18 22.62 -7.77 -18.89
N VAL A 19 22.04 -8.04 -20.05
CA VAL A 19 20.69 -7.58 -20.40
C VAL A 19 19.63 -8.06 -19.42
N THR A 20 19.80 -9.26 -18.84
CA THR A 20 18.93 -9.78 -17.76
C THR A 20 18.91 -8.84 -16.55
N GLN A 21 20.08 -8.37 -16.11
CA GLN A 21 20.16 -7.46 -14.97
C GLN A 21 19.49 -6.12 -15.30
N VAL A 22 19.75 -5.57 -16.49
CA VAL A 22 19.14 -4.30 -16.92
C VAL A 22 17.62 -4.39 -16.96
N PHE A 23 17.07 -5.52 -17.43
CA PHE A 23 15.63 -5.75 -17.46
C PHE A 23 15.04 -5.90 -16.05
N GLN A 24 15.72 -6.63 -15.16
CA GLN A 24 15.33 -6.78 -13.76
C GLN A 24 15.31 -5.44 -13.03
N ASP A 25 16.39 -4.67 -13.17
CA ASP A 25 16.51 -3.33 -12.59
C ASP A 25 15.44 -2.38 -13.14
N PHE A 26 15.15 -2.43 -14.45
CA PHE A 26 14.06 -1.66 -15.05
C PHE A 26 12.70 -1.96 -14.40
N CYS A 27 12.36 -3.25 -14.24
CA CYS A 27 11.10 -3.66 -13.62
C CYS A 27 11.06 -3.30 -12.13
N GLU A 28 12.15 -3.51 -11.39
CA GLU A 28 12.20 -3.19 -9.96
C GLU A 28 12.12 -1.68 -9.71
N LEU A 29 12.91 -0.87 -10.43
CA LEU A 29 12.87 0.60 -10.32
C LEU A 29 11.47 1.15 -10.65
N GLY A 30 10.85 0.66 -11.72
CA GLY A 30 9.49 1.06 -12.09
C GLY A 30 8.45 0.67 -11.04
N ALA A 31 8.54 -0.55 -10.49
CA ALA A 31 7.63 -1.01 -9.45
C ALA A 31 7.77 -0.21 -8.15
N LEU A 32 9.01 0.05 -7.71
CA LEU A 32 9.31 0.86 -6.53
C LEU A 32 8.78 2.28 -6.68
N ALA A 33 9.06 2.93 -7.81
CA ALA A 33 8.61 4.30 -8.09
C ALA A 33 7.07 4.40 -8.03
N ILE A 34 6.36 3.46 -8.67
CA ILE A 34 4.89 3.44 -8.66
C ILE A 34 4.33 3.17 -7.25
N ARG A 35 4.90 2.20 -6.53
CA ARG A 35 4.44 1.83 -5.17
C ARG A 35 4.61 2.98 -4.18
N ASN A 36 5.72 3.72 -4.27
CA ASN A 36 6.02 4.84 -3.38
C ASN A 36 5.04 6.01 -3.50
N VAL A 37 4.34 6.16 -4.64
CA VAL A 37 3.31 7.21 -4.82
C VAL A 37 2.09 6.99 -3.93
N VAL A 38 1.71 5.73 -3.67
CA VAL A 38 0.45 5.39 -3.00
C VAL A 38 0.61 4.76 -1.62
N GLN A 39 1.82 4.38 -1.24
CA GLN A 39 2.08 3.69 0.02
C GLN A 39 3.21 4.33 0.80
N ARG A 40 2.88 4.97 1.92
CA ARG A 40 3.85 5.57 2.85
C ARG A 40 4.55 4.56 3.74
N ARG A 41 3.85 3.52 4.20
CA ARG A 41 4.44 2.48 5.04
C ARG A 41 5.57 1.76 4.28
N GLY A 42 6.77 1.75 4.85
CA GLY A 42 7.98 1.18 4.22
C GLY A 42 8.49 2.00 3.02
N PHE A 43 8.15 3.30 2.94
CA PHE A 43 8.65 4.18 1.90
C PHE A 43 10.18 4.25 1.94
N ASP A 44 10.78 4.51 3.11
CA ASP A 44 12.23 4.70 3.23
C ASP A 44 13.00 3.46 2.76
N GLU A 45 12.59 2.25 3.18
CA GLU A 45 13.22 1.00 2.73
C GLU A 45 13.15 0.81 1.20
N ARG A 46 12.02 1.17 0.58
CA ARG A 46 11.84 1.10 -0.87
C ARG A 46 12.62 2.17 -1.61
N GLU A 47 12.68 3.38 -1.05
CA GLU A 47 13.43 4.49 -1.61
C GLU A 47 14.93 4.22 -1.53
N ASP A 48 15.44 3.71 -0.40
CA ASP A 48 16.82 3.26 -0.26
C ASP A 48 17.15 2.17 -1.29
N ARG A 49 16.24 1.21 -1.50
CA ARG A 49 16.41 0.19 -2.54
C ARG A 49 16.45 0.82 -3.94
N TYR A 50 15.54 1.73 -4.25
CA TYR A 50 15.51 2.45 -5.53
C TYR A 50 16.83 3.19 -5.77
N LEU A 51 17.28 3.99 -4.80
CA LEU A 51 18.51 4.78 -4.87
C LEU A 51 19.74 3.87 -4.98
N SER A 52 19.76 2.71 -4.31
CA SER A 52 20.85 1.75 -4.41
C SER A 52 21.04 1.20 -5.83
N ILE A 53 19.94 0.91 -6.53
CA ILE A 53 19.98 0.45 -7.93
C ILE A 53 20.36 1.61 -8.84
N ALA A 54 19.70 2.76 -8.66
CA ALA A 54 19.91 3.96 -9.47
C ALA A 54 21.36 4.46 -9.41
N ALA A 55 22.02 4.37 -8.25
CA ALA A 55 23.42 4.76 -8.06
C ALA A 55 24.41 3.95 -8.92
N THR A 56 24.00 2.79 -9.44
CA THR A 56 24.87 2.02 -10.34
C THR A 56 24.86 2.59 -11.77
N TYR A 57 23.80 3.29 -12.16
CA TYR A 57 23.55 3.80 -13.50
C TYR A 57 23.99 5.26 -13.65
N THR A 58 24.41 5.65 -14.86
CA THR A 58 24.68 7.07 -15.14
C THR A 58 23.35 7.83 -15.32
N PRO A 59 23.33 9.16 -15.21
CA PRO A 59 22.13 9.96 -15.48
C PRO A 59 21.49 9.66 -16.85
N GLU A 60 22.31 9.44 -17.89
CA GLU A 60 21.84 9.11 -19.24
C GLU A 60 21.28 7.69 -19.36
N GLU A 61 21.76 6.75 -18.54
CA GLU A 61 21.16 5.42 -18.44
C GLU A 61 19.83 5.47 -17.67
N MET A 62 19.74 6.28 -16.62
CA MET A 62 18.49 6.50 -15.88
C MET A 62 17.43 7.18 -16.74
N ASP A 63 17.80 8.16 -17.56
CA ASP A 63 16.91 8.81 -18.52
C ASP A 63 16.35 7.80 -19.55
N ARG A 64 17.17 6.84 -19.97
CA ARG A 64 16.72 5.73 -20.83
C ARG A 64 15.72 4.82 -20.15
N PHE A 65 15.85 4.56 -18.85
CA PHE A 65 14.81 3.82 -18.09
C PHE A 65 13.51 4.61 -17.98
N ALA A 66 13.58 5.92 -17.68
CA ALA A 66 12.39 6.77 -17.64
C ALA A 66 11.68 6.80 -19.00
N THR A 67 12.46 6.95 -20.08
CA THR A 67 11.96 6.88 -21.46
C THR A 67 11.33 5.52 -21.78
N ALA A 68 11.96 4.42 -21.34
CA ALA A 68 11.39 3.08 -21.51
C ALA A 68 10.06 2.93 -20.77
N LEU A 69 9.93 3.44 -19.54
CA LEU A 69 8.68 3.40 -18.79
C LEU A 69 7.57 4.22 -19.49
N ALA A 70 7.92 5.35 -20.09
CA ALA A 70 6.99 6.13 -20.91
C ALA A 70 6.49 5.33 -22.13
N TYR A 71 7.40 4.65 -22.85
CA TYR A 71 6.99 3.78 -23.97
C TYR A 71 6.13 2.60 -23.52
N LEU A 72 6.44 1.97 -22.38
CA LEU A 72 5.59 0.91 -21.82
C LEU A 72 4.17 1.43 -21.56
N THR A 73 4.05 2.61 -20.96
CA THR A 73 2.77 3.26 -20.69
C THR A 73 1.97 3.50 -21.98
N LEU A 74 2.63 4.05 -23.01
CA LEU A 74 2.00 4.31 -24.31
C LEU A 74 1.53 3.03 -25.02
N GLU A 75 2.31 1.96 -24.96
CA GLU A 75 1.95 0.66 -25.55
C GLU A 75 0.72 0.05 -24.85
N LEU A 76 0.70 0.06 -23.51
CA LEU A 76 -0.43 -0.43 -22.71
C LEU A 76 -1.70 0.41 -22.90
N GLN A 77 -1.55 1.74 -23.08
CA GLN A 77 -2.67 2.62 -23.40
C GLN A 77 -3.24 2.34 -24.78
N ALA A 78 -2.39 2.02 -25.77
CA ALA A 78 -2.84 1.73 -27.13
C ALA A 78 -3.61 0.40 -27.21
N ARG A 79 -3.20 -0.62 -26.45
CA ARG A 79 -3.88 -1.91 -26.37
C ARG A 79 -3.52 -2.65 -25.07
N LEU A 80 -4.53 -3.27 -24.45
CA LEU A 80 -4.30 -4.28 -23.42
C LEU A 80 -3.51 -5.43 -24.05
N SER A 81 -2.28 -5.62 -23.58
CA SER A 81 -1.40 -6.67 -24.04
C SER A 81 -0.30 -6.94 -23.02
N ASP A 82 0.28 -8.14 -23.04
CA ASP A 82 1.43 -8.47 -22.22
C ASP A 82 2.73 -7.95 -22.85
N VAL A 83 2.96 -6.65 -22.67
CA VAL A 83 4.12 -5.94 -23.24
C VAL A 83 5.42 -6.43 -22.60
N LEU A 84 5.46 -6.55 -21.27
CA LEU A 84 6.68 -6.96 -20.57
C LEU A 84 6.99 -8.45 -20.76
N GLY A 85 5.99 -9.34 -20.80
CA GLY A 85 6.22 -10.74 -21.15
C GLY A 85 6.73 -10.91 -22.57
N THR A 86 6.14 -10.21 -23.54
CA THR A 86 6.62 -10.21 -24.93
C THR A 86 8.06 -9.68 -25.02
N LEU A 87 8.37 -8.60 -24.31
CA LEU A 87 9.71 -8.02 -24.28
C LEU A 87 10.72 -9.00 -23.64
N TYR A 88 10.37 -9.61 -22.51
CA TYR A 88 11.19 -10.59 -21.80
C TYR A 88 11.56 -11.78 -22.70
N MET A 89 10.58 -12.33 -23.41
CA MET A 89 10.80 -13.40 -24.39
C MET A 89 11.67 -12.92 -25.57
N SER A 90 11.44 -11.71 -26.08
CA SER A 90 12.20 -11.15 -27.21
C SER A 90 13.67 -10.87 -26.88
N LEU A 91 13.99 -10.71 -25.60
CA LEU A 91 15.33 -10.53 -25.06
C LEU A 91 15.99 -11.87 -24.69
N ASP A 92 15.31 -13.00 -24.91
CA ASP A 92 15.74 -14.36 -24.57
C ASP A 92 16.15 -14.52 -23.10
N LEU A 93 15.40 -13.84 -22.21
CA LEU A 93 15.67 -13.82 -20.77
C LEU A 93 15.12 -15.03 -20.03
N GLY A 94 14.39 -15.91 -20.74
CA GLY A 94 13.76 -17.10 -20.17
C GLY A 94 14.74 -17.99 -19.44
N ASN A 95 14.50 -18.22 -18.15
CA ASN A 95 15.33 -19.13 -17.37
C ASN A 95 14.89 -20.58 -17.62
N GLN A 96 15.42 -21.20 -18.67
CA GLN A 96 15.12 -22.60 -19.04
C GLN A 96 15.41 -23.58 -17.88
N ARG A 97 16.35 -23.25 -16.98
CA ARG A 97 16.68 -24.07 -15.80
C ARG A 97 15.63 -24.00 -14.69
N LEU A 98 14.84 -22.92 -14.62
CA LEU A 98 13.69 -22.79 -13.73
C LEU A 98 12.39 -23.30 -14.39
N GLY A 99 12.44 -23.76 -15.63
CA GLY A 99 11.25 -24.21 -16.37
C GLY A 99 10.23 -23.09 -16.64
N GLN A 100 10.67 -21.83 -16.69
CA GLN A 100 9.78 -20.71 -17.01
C GLN A 100 9.36 -20.77 -18.48
N PHE A 101 8.09 -21.09 -18.72
CA PHE A 101 7.45 -20.98 -20.02
C PHE A 101 6.40 -19.87 -19.94
N PHE A 102 6.58 -18.81 -20.72
CA PHE A 102 5.58 -17.75 -20.80
C PHE A 102 4.48 -18.19 -21.77
N THR A 103 3.23 -18.09 -21.31
CA THR A 103 2.06 -18.29 -22.16
C THR A 103 2.03 -17.19 -23.22
N PRO A 104 2.12 -17.52 -24.53
CA PRO A 104 1.96 -16.51 -25.56
C PRO A 104 0.65 -15.74 -25.37
N TYR A 105 0.67 -14.42 -25.55
CA TYR A 105 -0.46 -13.58 -25.18
C TYR A 105 -1.79 -14.02 -25.84
N GLU A 106 -1.75 -14.45 -27.10
CA GLU A 106 -2.94 -14.95 -27.81
C GLU A 106 -3.57 -16.20 -27.18
N VAL A 107 -2.77 -17.06 -26.55
CA VAL A 107 -3.28 -18.21 -25.79
C VAL A 107 -3.98 -17.75 -24.51
N SER A 108 -3.43 -16.70 -23.87
CA SER A 108 -4.07 -16.06 -22.71
C SER A 108 -5.41 -15.42 -23.10
N VAL A 109 -5.47 -14.73 -24.24
CA VAL A 109 -6.72 -14.14 -24.79
C VAL A 109 -7.76 -15.23 -25.08
N LEU A 110 -7.35 -16.34 -25.69
CA LEU A 110 -8.26 -17.47 -25.92
C LEU A 110 -8.85 -18.01 -24.60
N ALA A 111 -8.00 -18.28 -23.61
CA ALA A 111 -8.42 -18.80 -22.31
C ALA A 111 -9.35 -17.82 -21.56
N ALA A 112 -9.02 -16.54 -21.58
CA ALA A 112 -9.84 -15.48 -21.00
C ALA A 112 -11.22 -15.39 -21.66
N ARG A 113 -11.28 -15.45 -23.01
CA ARG A 113 -12.56 -15.38 -23.74
C ARG A 113 -13.47 -16.58 -23.50
N ILE A 114 -12.91 -17.77 -23.29
CA ILE A 114 -13.68 -18.95 -22.93
C ILE A 114 -14.35 -18.78 -21.56
N THR A 115 -13.67 -18.13 -20.60
CA THR A 115 -14.15 -17.98 -19.21
C THR A 115 -14.88 -16.67 -18.93
N ALA A 116 -14.82 -15.70 -19.85
CA ALA A 116 -15.40 -14.37 -19.67
C ALA A 116 -16.92 -14.39 -19.47
N GLY A 117 -17.64 -15.33 -20.10
CA GLY A 117 -19.08 -15.46 -19.95
C GLY A 117 -19.51 -15.67 -18.50
N ASP A 118 -18.79 -16.53 -17.77
CA ASP A 118 -19.05 -16.82 -16.36
C ASP A 118 -18.80 -15.58 -15.47
N LEU A 119 -17.75 -14.82 -15.77
CA LEU A 119 -17.44 -13.57 -15.06
C LEU A 119 -18.52 -12.52 -15.28
N VAL A 120 -18.94 -12.31 -16.53
CA VAL A 120 -20.02 -11.38 -16.89
C VAL A 120 -21.33 -11.78 -16.21
N GLN A 121 -21.67 -13.08 -16.20
CA GLN A 121 -22.87 -13.57 -15.54
C GLN A 121 -22.83 -13.29 -14.02
N ARG A 122 -21.70 -13.52 -13.36
CA ARG A 122 -21.55 -13.21 -11.93
C ARG A 122 -21.75 -11.73 -11.63
N LEU A 123 -21.26 -10.85 -12.49
CA LEU A 123 -21.39 -9.39 -12.37
C LEU A 123 -22.84 -8.88 -12.53
N GLN A 124 -23.78 -9.72 -12.96
CA GLN A 124 -25.21 -9.35 -12.94
C GLN A 124 -25.77 -9.28 -11.51
N THR A 125 -25.12 -9.94 -10.56
CA THR A 125 -25.58 -10.03 -9.16
C THR A 125 -24.53 -9.59 -8.15
N GLN A 126 -23.27 -9.48 -8.56
CA GLN A 126 -22.12 -9.08 -7.75
C GLN A 126 -21.62 -7.72 -8.20
N GLU A 127 -21.20 -6.88 -7.25
CA GLU A 127 -20.59 -5.57 -7.53
C GLU A 127 -19.25 -5.72 -8.30
N PHE A 128 -18.50 -6.75 -7.95
CA PHE A 128 -17.22 -7.08 -8.58
C PHE A 128 -16.97 -8.60 -8.53
N VAL A 129 -16.06 -9.07 -9.37
CA VAL A 129 -15.50 -10.43 -9.34
C VAL A 129 -14.07 -10.41 -8.84
N THR A 130 -13.68 -11.49 -8.17
CA THR A 130 -12.28 -11.75 -7.79
C THR A 130 -11.65 -12.76 -8.75
N VAL A 131 -10.47 -12.45 -9.26
CA VAL A 131 -9.68 -13.30 -10.15
C VAL A 131 -8.37 -13.67 -9.45
N GLY A 132 -8.05 -14.96 -9.46
CA GLY A 132 -6.80 -15.48 -8.90
C GLY A 132 -5.86 -15.94 -10.00
N GLU A 133 -4.59 -15.59 -9.91
CA GLU A 133 -3.54 -16.08 -10.80
C GLU A 133 -2.34 -16.56 -9.97
N PRO A 134 -2.22 -17.87 -9.70
CA PRO A 134 -1.23 -18.42 -8.76
C PRO A 134 0.21 -18.49 -9.29
N THR A 135 0.43 -18.32 -10.59
CA THR A 135 1.75 -18.34 -11.24
C THR A 135 1.77 -17.28 -12.34
N CYS A 136 1.74 -16.02 -11.92
CA CYS A 136 1.33 -14.93 -12.80
C CYS A 136 2.32 -14.60 -13.92
N GLY A 137 3.59 -14.96 -13.79
CA GLY A 137 4.61 -14.58 -14.75
C GLY A 137 4.61 -13.07 -14.92
N SER A 138 4.44 -12.61 -16.17
CA SER A 138 4.32 -11.18 -16.52
C SER A 138 2.91 -10.60 -16.31
N GLY A 139 1.92 -11.42 -15.96
CA GLY A 139 0.53 -11.02 -15.76
C GLY A 139 -0.35 -11.13 -17.01
N GLY A 140 0.14 -11.77 -18.07
CA GLY A 140 -0.56 -11.85 -19.36
C GLY A 140 -1.98 -12.42 -19.29
N MET A 141 -2.22 -13.45 -18.45
CA MET A 141 -3.56 -14.02 -18.24
C MET A 141 -4.54 -13.02 -17.61
N VAL A 142 -4.06 -12.25 -16.64
CA VAL A 142 -4.85 -11.22 -15.96
C VAL A 142 -5.20 -10.09 -16.93
N ILE A 143 -4.23 -9.63 -17.73
CA ILE A 143 -4.44 -8.58 -18.74
C ILE A 143 -5.45 -9.07 -19.80
N ALA A 144 -5.33 -10.32 -20.24
CA ALA A 144 -6.28 -10.92 -21.18
C ALA A 144 -7.71 -11.02 -20.60
N THR A 145 -7.83 -11.29 -19.29
CA THR A 145 -9.14 -11.29 -18.61
C THR A 145 -9.73 -9.88 -18.53
N ALA A 146 -8.91 -8.86 -18.21
CA ALA A 146 -9.34 -7.46 -18.26
C ALA A 146 -9.80 -7.05 -19.67
N GLU A 147 -9.07 -7.49 -20.70
CA GLU A 147 -9.43 -7.29 -22.11
C GLU A 147 -10.77 -7.95 -22.45
N ALA A 148 -10.98 -9.20 -22.06
CA ALA A 148 -12.22 -9.91 -22.34
C ALA A 148 -13.44 -9.25 -21.64
N LEU A 149 -13.28 -8.76 -20.41
CA LEU A 149 -14.31 -7.99 -19.72
C LEU A 149 -14.60 -6.67 -20.43
N ARG A 150 -13.57 -5.92 -20.82
CA ARG A 150 -13.70 -4.67 -21.58
C ARG A 150 -14.45 -4.92 -22.89
N ASP A 151 -14.08 -5.95 -23.64
CA ASP A 151 -14.71 -6.31 -24.92
C ASP A 151 -16.19 -6.71 -24.73
N ALA A 152 -16.54 -7.24 -23.55
CA ALA A 152 -17.93 -7.52 -23.15
C ALA A 152 -18.68 -6.29 -22.59
N GLY A 153 -18.10 -5.09 -22.64
CA GLY A 153 -18.71 -3.86 -22.14
C GLY A 153 -18.65 -3.67 -20.62
N VAL A 154 -17.85 -4.48 -19.91
CA VAL A 154 -17.65 -4.39 -18.47
C VAL A 154 -16.41 -3.56 -18.15
N ASN A 155 -16.53 -2.61 -17.23
CA ASN A 155 -15.37 -1.87 -16.72
C ASN A 155 -14.59 -2.71 -15.70
N TYR A 156 -13.53 -3.38 -16.14
CA TYR A 156 -12.67 -4.19 -15.28
C TYR A 156 -12.02 -3.38 -14.13
N GLN A 157 -11.81 -2.07 -14.29
CA GLN A 157 -11.14 -1.23 -13.29
C GLN A 157 -11.96 -1.05 -12.01
N THR A 158 -13.29 -1.21 -12.12
CA THR A 158 -14.22 -1.08 -10.99
C THR A 158 -14.87 -2.41 -10.60
N SER A 159 -14.95 -3.35 -11.54
CA SER A 159 -15.71 -4.60 -11.39
C SER A 159 -14.83 -5.85 -11.28
N MET A 160 -13.50 -5.71 -11.28
CA MET A 160 -12.56 -6.81 -11.10
C MET A 160 -11.51 -6.48 -10.03
N HIS A 161 -11.27 -7.43 -9.13
CA HIS A 161 -10.10 -7.42 -8.25
C HIS A 161 -9.25 -8.67 -8.48
N VAL A 162 -7.94 -8.50 -8.49
CA VAL A 162 -6.99 -9.58 -8.80
C VAL A 162 -6.10 -9.90 -7.59
N THR A 163 -5.90 -11.19 -7.34
CA THR A 163 -4.79 -11.69 -6.53
C THR A 163 -3.87 -12.50 -7.42
N ALA A 164 -2.70 -11.94 -7.71
CA ALA A 164 -1.66 -12.58 -8.53
C ALA A 164 -0.51 -13.02 -7.63
N GLN A 165 0.17 -14.12 -7.98
CA GLN A 165 1.32 -14.61 -7.22
C GLN A 165 2.36 -15.23 -8.14
N ASP A 166 3.64 -15.00 -7.84
CA ASP A 166 4.75 -15.71 -8.50
C ASP A 166 5.93 -15.92 -7.54
N ILE A 167 6.74 -16.95 -7.82
CA ILE A 167 7.94 -17.27 -7.06
C ILE A 167 9.14 -16.43 -7.46
N ASP A 168 9.14 -15.87 -8.69
CA ASP A 168 10.19 -14.99 -9.21
C ASP A 168 9.81 -13.51 -8.98
N SER A 169 10.67 -12.77 -8.29
CA SER A 169 10.48 -11.34 -8.07
C SER A 169 10.41 -10.53 -9.38
N THR A 170 11.09 -10.97 -10.44
CA THR A 170 11.02 -10.30 -11.75
C THR A 170 9.62 -10.40 -12.34
N ALA A 171 9.01 -11.58 -12.27
CA ALA A 171 7.62 -11.82 -12.67
C ALA A 171 6.65 -10.96 -11.86
N VAL A 172 6.84 -10.90 -10.54
CA VAL A 172 6.06 -10.03 -9.64
C VAL A 172 6.13 -8.56 -10.07
N HIS A 173 7.33 -8.02 -10.32
CA HIS A 173 7.48 -6.63 -10.74
C HIS A 173 6.91 -6.36 -12.14
N MET A 174 7.08 -7.29 -13.09
CA MET A 174 6.45 -7.19 -14.42
C MET A 174 4.92 -7.12 -14.29
N THR A 175 4.34 -8.06 -13.56
CA THR A 175 2.89 -8.09 -13.31
C THR A 175 2.43 -6.81 -12.63
N TYR A 176 3.12 -6.39 -11.57
CA TYR A 176 2.78 -5.19 -10.80
C TYR A 176 2.73 -3.94 -11.66
N ILE A 177 3.78 -3.65 -12.43
CA ILE A 177 3.85 -2.44 -13.26
C ILE A 177 2.72 -2.44 -14.29
N GLN A 178 2.52 -3.55 -15.03
CA GLN A 178 1.49 -3.61 -16.07
C GLN A 178 0.09 -3.41 -15.48
N LEU A 179 -0.23 -4.08 -14.36
CA LEU A 179 -1.52 -3.92 -13.69
C LEU A 179 -1.71 -2.52 -13.10
N ALA A 180 -0.66 -1.90 -12.57
CA ALA A 180 -0.72 -0.54 -12.06
C ALA A 180 -1.00 0.48 -13.18
N LEU A 181 -0.29 0.39 -14.31
CA LEU A 181 -0.47 1.29 -15.46
C LEU A 181 -1.83 1.10 -16.15
N LEU A 182 -2.36 -0.12 -16.16
CA LEU A 182 -3.72 -0.41 -16.65
C LEU A 182 -4.83 -0.06 -15.64
N HIS A 183 -4.47 0.42 -14.45
CA HIS A 183 -5.38 0.72 -13.34
C HIS A 183 -6.24 -0.50 -12.94
N VAL A 184 -5.65 -1.69 -12.94
CA VAL A 184 -6.30 -2.92 -12.45
C VAL A 184 -6.16 -2.97 -10.92
N PRO A 185 -7.27 -3.05 -10.16
CA PRO A 185 -7.21 -3.31 -8.72
C PRO A 185 -6.61 -4.68 -8.44
N ALA A 186 -5.42 -4.73 -7.85
CA ALA A 186 -4.72 -5.99 -7.65
C ALA A 186 -3.82 -6.00 -6.41
N ILE A 187 -3.58 -7.20 -5.90
CA ILE A 187 -2.48 -7.52 -5.01
C ILE A 187 -1.59 -8.53 -5.75
N VAL A 188 -0.31 -8.20 -5.94
CA VAL A 188 0.67 -9.13 -6.51
C VAL A 188 1.58 -9.63 -5.39
N VAL A 189 1.70 -10.94 -5.25
CA VAL A 189 2.43 -11.58 -4.15
C VAL A 189 3.72 -12.20 -4.69
N HIS A 190 4.84 -11.86 -4.07
CA HIS A 190 6.05 -12.66 -4.22
C HIS A 190 5.99 -13.80 -3.22
N GLY A 191 5.93 -15.04 -3.70
CA GLY A 191 5.70 -16.18 -2.82
C GLY A 191 5.63 -17.51 -3.55
N ASN A 192 5.59 -18.59 -2.77
CA ASN A 192 5.44 -19.94 -3.31
C ASN A 192 3.99 -20.41 -3.10
N THR A 193 3.27 -20.60 -4.20
CA THR A 193 1.85 -20.97 -4.19
C THR A 193 1.63 -22.36 -3.60
N LEU A 194 2.55 -23.30 -3.81
CA LEU A 194 2.41 -24.66 -3.29
C LEU A 194 2.57 -24.73 -1.78
N THR A 195 3.42 -23.87 -1.19
CA THR A 195 3.64 -23.81 0.26
C THR A 195 2.80 -22.73 0.95
N MET A 196 2.02 -21.96 0.19
CA MET A 196 1.30 -20.77 0.67
C MET A 196 2.21 -19.70 1.30
N GLU A 197 3.51 -19.72 0.99
CA GLU A 197 4.47 -18.73 1.46
C GLU A 197 4.21 -17.38 0.78
N ARG A 198 4.25 -16.30 1.57
CA ARG A 198 4.15 -14.92 1.08
C ARG A 198 5.35 -14.14 1.61
N ARG A 199 6.31 -13.84 0.72
CA ARG A 199 7.55 -13.11 1.04
C ARG A 199 7.34 -11.61 1.01
N ASP A 200 6.62 -11.13 0.00
CA ASP A 200 6.27 -9.71 -0.15
C ASP A 200 4.93 -9.54 -0.87
N ILE A 201 4.29 -8.40 -0.66
CA ILE A 201 2.94 -8.09 -1.13
C ILE A 201 2.94 -6.70 -1.76
N TRP A 202 2.51 -6.62 -3.02
CA TRP A 202 2.53 -5.44 -3.86
C TRP A 202 1.09 -5.03 -4.25
N PRO A 203 0.43 -4.16 -3.46
CA PRO A 203 -0.88 -3.63 -3.82
C PRO A 203 -0.76 -2.56 -4.91
N THR A 204 -1.54 -2.65 -5.98
CA THR A 204 -1.55 -1.64 -7.05
C THR A 204 -2.15 -0.32 -6.55
N PRO A 205 -1.83 0.82 -7.19
CA PRO A 205 -2.49 2.10 -6.92
C PRO A 205 -4.02 2.00 -6.93
N ALA A 206 -4.60 1.31 -7.91
CA ALA A 206 -6.05 1.10 -8.00
C ALA A 206 -6.59 0.31 -6.80
N HIS A 207 -5.84 -0.65 -6.25
CA HIS A 207 -6.22 -1.36 -5.02
C HIS A 207 -6.25 -0.42 -3.81
N VAL A 208 -5.19 0.36 -3.62
CA VAL A 208 -5.04 1.25 -2.46
C VAL A 208 -6.06 2.39 -2.51
N LEU A 209 -6.07 3.14 -3.61
CA LEU A 209 -6.94 4.32 -3.77
C LEU A 209 -8.41 3.94 -3.91
N GLY A 210 -8.71 2.76 -4.47
CA GLY A 210 -10.08 2.26 -4.61
C GLY A 210 -10.69 1.66 -3.34
N GLY A 211 -9.98 1.71 -2.21
CA GLY A 211 -10.46 1.19 -0.92
C GLY A 211 -10.69 -0.32 -0.91
N TRP A 212 -10.00 -1.08 -1.77
CA TRP A 212 -10.28 -2.49 -2.00
C TRP A 212 -10.02 -3.38 -0.78
N HIS A 213 -9.13 -2.96 0.12
CA HIS A 213 -8.95 -3.65 1.41
C HIS A 213 -10.27 -3.79 2.17
N ALA A 214 -11.10 -2.75 2.21
CA ALA A 214 -12.41 -2.81 2.88
C ALA A 214 -13.43 -3.62 2.06
N LYS A 215 -13.44 -3.44 0.73
CA LYS A 215 -14.38 -4.14 -0.17
C LYS A 215 -14.21 -5.67 -0.15
N LEU A 216 -13.00 -6.14 0.09
CA LEU A 216 -12.67 -7.57 0.15
C LEU A 216 -12.90 -8.20 1.53
N ARG A 217 -13.25 -7.43 2.56
CA ARG A 217 -13.58 -8.00 3.87
C ARG A 217 -14.84 -8.86 3.75
N PRO A 218 -14.85 -10.09 4.30
CA PRO A 218 -16.07 -10.88 4.36
C PRO A 218 -17.15 -10.09 5.09
N ARG A 219 -18.31 -9.89 4.43
CA ARG A 219 -19.50 -9.31 5.08
C ARG A 219 -19.93 -10.30 6.18
N GLY A 220 -19.60 -10.00 7.44
CA GLY A 220 -19.82 -10.87 8.60
C GLY A 220 -18.66 -11.00 9.59
N ALA A 221 -17.49 -10.39 9.34
CA ALA A 221 -16.31 -10.46 10.21
C ALA A 221 -16.27 -9.43 11.36
N ASP A 222 -17.36 -8.68 11.60
CA ASP A 222 -17.46 -7.70 12.70
C ASP A 222 -17.84 -8.34 14.06
N GLY A 223 -17.80 -9.68 14.17
CA GLY A 223 -18.22 -10.43 15.36
C GLY A 223 -17.14 -11.22 16.11
N LEU A 224 -15.86 -11.11 15.73
CA LEU A 224 -14.77 -11.84 16.40
C LEU A 224 -13.78 -10.84 16.99
N THR A 225 -14.03 -10.50 18.26
CA THR A 225 -13.09 -9.83 19.15
C THR A 225 -11.76 -10.57 19.16
N SER A 226 -10.70 -9.88 18.78
CA SER A 226 -9.32 -10.35 18.88
C SER A 226 -8.94 -10.59 20.33
N SER A 227 -8.85 -11.86 20.74
CA SER A 227 -8.08 -12.26 21.91
C SER A 227 -6.60 -12.31 21.52
N GLU A 228 -5.77 -11.48 22.16
CA GLU A 228 -4.31 -11.50 22.01
C GLU A 228 -3.72 -12.89 22.35
N PRO A 229 -2.62 -13.31 21.69
CA PRO A 229 -1.85 -14.47 22.10
C PRO A 229 -1.04 -14.17 23.38
N PRO A 230 -0.88 -15.13 24.29
CA PRO A 230 -0.22 -14.91 25.58
C PRO A 230 1.29 -14.68 25.40
N THR A 231 1.79 -13.60 26.00
CA THR A 231 3.21 -13.26 26.05
C THR A 231 3.98 -14.26 26.93
N ALA A 232 5.10 -14.75 26.42
CA ALA A 232 6.00 -15.65 27.13
C ALA A 232 6.78 -14.88 28.21
N ASN A 233 6.72 -15.37 29.45
CA ASN A 233 7.48 -14.90 30.61
C ASN A 233 9.00 -15.01 30.38
N HIS A 234 9.72 -13.92 30.62
CA HIS A 234 11.14 -13.97 31.00
C HIS A 234 11.31 -13.55 32.47
N PRO A 235 12.14 -14.25 33.25
CA PRO A 235 12.21 -14.07 34.69
C PRO A 235 13.02 -12.84 35.09
N ALA A 236 12.62 -12.30 36.23
CA ALA A 236 13.11 -11.09 36.88
C ALA A 236 14.61 -11.13 37.22
N GLY A 237 15.29 -9.99 37.00
CA GLY A 237 16.66 -9.75 37.41
C GLY A 237 16.86 -8.32 37.92
N HIS A 238 16.89 -8.20 39.25
CA HIS A 238 17.59 -7.20 40.08
C HIS A 238 17.24 -5.70 40.00
N VAL A 239 16.71 -5.24 41.14
CA VAL A 239 16.50 -3.85 41.57
C VAL A 239 17.78 -3.32 42.21
N VAL A 240 18.20 -2.10 41.85
CA VAL A 240 19.00 -1.22 42.74
C VAL A 240 18.39 0.18 42.71
N SER A 241 18.16 0.71 43.90
CA SER A 241 17.49 1.96 44.25
C SER A 241 18.40 3.19 44.24
N GLY A 242 17.82 4.36 43.96
CA GLY A 242 18.33 5.70 44.30
C GLY A 242 17.54 6.75 43.53
N ALA A 243 16.47 7.33 44.10
CA ALA A 243 16.43 8.49 45.01
C ALA A 243 16.30 9.83 44.27
N ASP A 244 15.35 10.62 44.79
CA ASP A 244 15.10 12.06 44.64
C ASP A 244 14.31 12.61 43.44
N ALA A 245 13.05 12.95 43.75
CA ALA A 245 12.29 14.02 43.12
C ALA A 245 12.80 15.39 43.60
N PRO A 246 12.41 16.48 42.92
CA PRO A 246 11.41 17.30 43.58
C PRO A 246 10.26 17.75 42.67
N SER A 247 9.12 17.88 43.33
CA SER A 247 7.84 18.42 42.90
C SER A 247 7.91 19.88 42.45
N GLN A 248 7.12 20.22 41.43
CA GLN A 248 6.48 21.54 41.36
C GLN A 248 4.99 21.42 41.05
N THR A 249 4.26 22.17 41.85
CA THR A 249 2.81 22.28 42.00
C THR A 249 2.24 23.39 41.11
N GLY A 250 1.01 23.19 40.62
CA GLY A 250 0.02 24.28 40.56
C GLY A 250 -0.65 24.56 39.21
N GLY A 251 -1.98 24.63 39.25
CA GLY A 251 -2.81 25.44 38.35
C GLY A 251 -3.52 24.67 37.24
N THR A 252 -4.64 23.99 37.52
CA THR A 252 -6.03 24.50 37.32
C THR A 252 -6.37 24.87 35.87
N GLY A 253 -7.21 24.04 35.25
CA GLY A 253 -7.89 24.35 34.00
C GLY A 253 -7.98 23.13 33.09
N ALA A 254 -8.95 22.25 33.36
CA ALA A 254 -9.35 21.22 32.40
C ALA A 254 -9.92 21.93 31.16
N ALA A 255 -9.07 22.17 30.17
CA ALA A 255 -9.53 22.45 28.82
C ALA A 255 -9.61 21.09 28.12
N ASP A 256 -10.83 20.61 27.90
CA ASP A 256 -11.11 19.46 27.04
C ASP A 256 -10.40 19.67 25.71
N LYS A 257 -9.41 18.81 25.41
CA LYS A 257 -8.68 18.85 24.14
C LYS A 257 -9.29 17.84 23.19
N THR A 258 -9.90 18.33 22.11
CA THR A 258 -10.42 17.52 21.01
C THR A 258 -9.31 17.23 19.99
N LEU A 259 -9.23 15.99 19.50
CA LEU A 259 -8.36 15.60 18.40
C LEU A 259 -9.01 15.94 17.04
N ILE A 260 -8.23 16.49 16.11
CA ILE A 260 -8.64 16.63 14.70
C ILE A 260 -7.51 16.07 13.82
N LEU A 261 -7.83 15.14 12.92
CA LEU A 261 -6.93 14.58 11.90
C LEU A 261 -7.33 15.13 10.51
N CYS A 262 -6.36 15.64 9.75
CA CYS A 262 -6.52 16.01 8.33
C CYS A 262 -6.01 14.86 7.45
N GLU A 263 -6.70 14.58 6.33
CA GLU A 263 -6.28 13.61 5.29
C GLU A 263 -4.90 13.95 4.68
N CYS A 264 -4.46 15.20 4.81
CA CYS A 264 -3.15 15.68 4.40
C CYS A 264 -2.00 15.25 5.34
N CYS A 265 -2.29 14.91 6.60
CA CYS A 265 -1.31 14.71 7.67
C CYS A 265 -1.67 13.49 8.55
N ALA A 266 -1.57 12.28 8.01
CA ALA A 266 -1.64 11.04 8.79
C ALA A 266 -0.20 10.49 8.92
N LEU A 267 0.45 10.31 10.08
CA LEU A 267 0.08 10.29 11.49
C LEU A 267 1.28 10.83 12.31
N LYS A 268 1.02 11.50 13.45
CA LYS A 268 1.92 11.47 14.60
C LYS A 268 1.44 10.31 15.49
N LEU A 269 2.18 9.20 15.49
CA LEU A 269 2.02 8.16 16.50
C LEU A 269 2.94 8.50 17.67
N ASP A 270 2.42 8.23 18.86
CA ASP A 270 3.03 8.46 20.16
C ASP A 270 4.48 7.92 20.22
N LYS A 271 5.41 8.82 20.57
CA LYS A 271 6.88 8.63 20.74
C LYS A 271 7.79 8.57 19.50
N ASP A 272 7.66 9.52 18.58
CA ASP A 272 8.81 9.89 17.75
C ASP A 272 9.24 11.33 18.04
N ASP A 273 10.48 11.46 18.51
CA ASP A 273 11.17 12.71 18.68
C ASP A 273 11.62 13.25 17.31
N ASP A 274 11.10 14.42 16.95
CA ASP A 274 11.74 15.42 16.08
C ASP A 274 12.22 15.09 14.65
N SER A 275 11.95 13.92 14.06
CA SER A 275 12.53 13.58 12.75
C SER A 275 11.56 13.56 11.55
N ALA A 276 10.26 13.30 11.74
CA ALA A 276 9.35 12.98 10.62
C ALA A 276 8.87 14.17 9.75
N CYS A 277 9.25 15.42 10.06
CA CYS A 277 8.77 16.60 9.32
C CYS A 277 9.86 17.54 8.78
N ARG A 278 11.15 17.30 9.05
CA ARG A 278 12.22 18.22 8.61
C ARG A 278 12.39 18.29 7.09
N GLY A 279 11.94 17.27 6.36
CA GLY A 279 12.14 17.16 4.91
C GLY A 279 11.12 17.89 4.03
N LEU A 280 9.94 18.28 4.56
CA LEU A 280 8.86 18.84 3.72
C LEU A 280 8.43 20.27 4.04
N HIS A 281 8.70 20.84 5.23
CA HIS A 281 8.40 22.25 5.51
C HIS A 281 9.37 22.91 6.52
N HIS A 282 9.74 24.19 6.30
CA HIS A 282 10.68 24.98 7.12
C HIS A 282 10.05 25.69 8.33
N HIS A 283 9.17 25.05 9.09
CA HIS A 283 8.59 25.66 10.29
C HIS A 283 8.32 24.65 11.40
N THR A 284 8.24 25.14 12.64
CA THR A 284 8.06 24.34 13.85
C THR A 284 6.59 24.32 14.26
N HIS A 285 6.05 23.16 14.62
CA HIS A 285 4.74 23.06 15.24
C HIS A 285 4.86 22.94 16.77
N PRO A 286 3.91 23.49 17.55
CA PRO A 286 3.77 23.14 18.95
C PRO A 286 3.44 21.65 19.09
N GLY A 287 4.08 20.94 20.02
CA GLY A 287 3.73 19.56 20.34
C GLY A 287 2.31 19.46 20.90
N LEU A 288 1.55 18.46 20.48
CA LEU A 288 0.29 18.07 21.13
C LEU A 288 0.58 17.12 22.30
N ASP A 289 0.20 17.51 23.51
CA ASP A 289 0.23 16.64 24.70
C ASP A 289 -1.06 15.81 24.76
N ALA A 290 -0.94 14.51 24.51
CA ALA A 290 -2.00 13.53 24.79
C ALA A 290 -1.81 12.93 26.20
N PRO A 291 -2.88 12.67 26.97
CA PRO A 291 -2.77 11.97 28.26
C PRO A 291 -2.29 10.52 28.06
N THR A 292 -1.43 10.04 28.96
CA THR A 292 -0.71 8.76 28.88
C THR A 292 -1.60 7.49 28.79
N ASN A 293 -2.92 7.61 28.96
CA ASN A 293 -3.85 6.49 29.09
C ASN A 293 -5.06 6.55 28.14
N ALA A 294 -4.98 7.29 27.02
CA ALA A 294 -6.08 7.35 26.05
C ALA A 294 -6.26 6.00 25.33
N VAL A 295 -7.44 5.37 25.47
CA VAL A 295 -7.82 4.14 24.74
C VAL A 295 -8.77 4.54 23.60
N ILE A 296 -8.43 4.15 22.37
CA ILE A 296 -9.27 4.40 21.18
C ILE A 296 -10.30 3.25 21.10
N SER A 297 -11.58 3.53 21.34
CA SER A 297 -12.65 2.52 21.20
C SER A 297 -13.85 3.01 20.40
N HIS A 298 -14.18 2.23 19.36
CA HIS A 298 -15.40 2.08 18.56
C HIS A 298 -16.15 3.28 17.95
N GLY A 299 -16.00 3.40 16.62
CA GLY A 299 -17.12 3.65 15.69
C GLY A 299 -17.28 5.09 15.18
N PRO A 300 -17.75 5.29 13.94
CA PRO A 300 -17.89 6.61 13.33
C PRO A 300 -19.06 7.39 13.95
N LEU A 301 -18.80 8.65 14.33
CA LEU A 301 -19.83 9.61 14.74
C LEU A 301 -19.84 10.78 13.74
N THR A 302 -21.03 11.30 13.44
CA THR A 302 -21.24 12.52 12.65
C THR A 302 -21.23 13.76 13.56
N TRP A 303 -20.55 14.82 13.13
CA TRP A 303 -20.52 16.13 13.82
C TRP A 303 -21.13 17.22 12.95
N ASP A 304 -21.83 18.16 13.58
CA ASP A 304 -22.47 19.29 12.90
C ASP A 304 -22.00 20.60 13.59
N GLY A 305 -20.86 21.12 13.13
CA GLY A 305 -20.24 22.36 13.61
C GLY A 305 -19.00 22.73 12.77
N ALA A 306 -18.57 24.00 12.82
CA ALA A 306 -17.38 24.50 12.13
C ALA A 306 -16.44 25.18 13.14
N HIS A 307 -15.13 24.95 13.04
CA HIS A 307 -14.13 25.58 13.89
C HIS A 307 -13.04 26.24 13.03
N ASP A 308 -12.67 27.48 13.35
CA ASP A 308 -11.59 28.19 12.68
C ASP A 308 -10.22 27.77 13.25
N LEU A 309 -9.32 27.31 12.38
CA LEU A 309 -7.90 27.12 12.69
C LEU A 309 -7.08 28.12 11.86
N ALA A 310 -6.38 29.03 12.53
CA ALA A 310 -5.46 29.95 11.88
C ALA A 310 -4.05 29.35 11.84
N CYS A 311 -3.59 28.98 10.64
CA CYS A 311 -2.22 28.53 10.35
C CYS A 311 -1.62 29.47 9.29
N GLN A 312 -0.34 29.85 9.42
CA GLN A 312 0.33 30.64 8.37
C GLN A 312 0.49 29.78 7.10
N GLY A 313 -0.44 30.01 6.17
CA GLY A 313 -0.63 29.21 4.95
C GLY A 313 -2.11 29.11 4.57
N HIS A 314 -3.02 29.31 5.52
CA HIS A 314 -4.47 29.41 5.31
C HIS A 314 -4.98 30.72 5.92
N GLN A 315 -5.01 31.81 5.14
CA GLN A 315 -5.84 32.96 5.52
C GLN A 315 -7.30 32.65 5.18
N GLY A 316 -8.11 32.33 6.19
CA GLY A 316 -9.57 32.25 6.09
C GLY A 316 -10.18 30.92 5.64
N GLY A 317 -9.51 29.78 5.88
CA GLY A 317 -10.04 28.46 5.50
C GLY A 317 -10.87 27.81 6.62
N ILE A 318 -12.20 27.90 6.54
CA ILE A 318 -13.10 27.06 7.34
C ILE A 318 -12.96 25.61 6.87
N VAL A 319 -12.59 24.70 7.76
CA VAL A 319 -12.64 23.25 7.50
C VAL A 319 -14.10 22.81 7.51
N ARG A 320 -14.59 22.20 6.43
CA ARG A 320 -15.92 21.58 6.36
C ARG A 320 -15.79 20.06 6.42
N PRO A 321 -16.71 19.33 7.10
CA PRO A 321 -16.57 17.90 7.28
C PRO A 321 -16.87 17.16 5.98
N SER A 322 -15.87 16.45 5.47
CA SER A 322 -16.07 15.28 4.63
C SER A 322 -15.29 14.12 5.25
N GLU A 323 -15.93 13.57 6.29
CA GLU A 323 -15.95 12.15 6.71
C GLU A 323 -14.65 11.48 7.21
N THR A 324 -14.39 11.64 8.51
CA THR A 324 -14.27 10.60 9.58
C THR A 324 -13.29 11.10 10.65
N TYR A 325 -13.72 11.17 11.92
CA TYR A 325 -12.85 11.55 13.05
C TYR A 325 -13.12 10.62 14.26
N TRP A 326 -12.20 10.59 15.23
CA TRP A 326 -12.24 9.71 16.41
C TRP A 326 -12.28 10.56 17.69
N LEU A 327 -13.15 10.22 18.64
CA LEU A 327 -13.20 10.84 19.97
C LEU A 327 -12.79 9.83 21.04
N THR A 328 -12.11 10.30 22.07
CA THR A 328 -11.79 9.54 23.28
C THR A 328 -12.95 9.67 24.26
N SER A 329 -13.48 8.56 24.79
CA SER A 329 -14.27 8.63 26.02
C SER A 329 -13.31 8.57 27.21
N ALA A 330 -13.43 9.53 28.13
CA ALA A 330 -12.86 9.35 29.46
C ALA A 330 -13.60 8.19 30.14
N ILE A 331 -12.87 7.20 30.65
CA ILE A 331 -13.46 6.21 31.56
C ILE A 331 -13.86 6.98 32.83
N SER A 332 -15.15 7.29 32.96
CA SER A 332 -15.72 7.83 34.19
C SER A 332 -15.71 6.73 35.25
N THR A 333 -14.82 6.83 36.22
CA THR A 333 -14.96 6.08 37.48
C THR A 333 -16.02 6.79 38.31
N GLN A 334 -17.29 6.39 38.16
CA GLN A 334 -18.31 6.75 39.14
C GLN A 334 -18.01 6.03 40.46
N VAL A 335 -17.36 6.74 41.38
CA VAL A 335 -17.40 6.43 42.81
C VAL A 335 -18.68 7.06 43.36
N ASP A 336 -19.62 6.22 43.77
CA ASP A 336 -20.87 6.59 44.42
C ASP A 336 -20.60 7.24 45.80
N PRO A 337 -20.98 8.50 46.07
CA PRO A 337 -20.59 9.17 47.30
C PRO A 337 -21.77 9.30 48.27
N LEU A 338 -22.29 8.22 48.85
CA LEU A 338 -23.25 8.31 49.99
C LEU A 338 -23.25 7.06 50.88
N THR A 339 -22.30 6.95 51.81
CA THR A 339 -22.54 6.35 53.14
C THR A 339 -21.67 7.03 54.20
N LYS A 340 -22.23 8.07 54.83
CA LYS A 340 -21.81 8.48 56.18
C LYS A 340 -22.34 7.43 57.15
N SER A 341 -21.48 6.62 57.76
CA SER A 341 -21.80 5.98 59.03
C SER A 341 -21.26 6.85 60.16
N VAL A 342 -22.17 7.14 61.09
CA VAL A 342 -21.96 7.90 62.32
C VAL A 342 -21.27 7.00 63.35
N VAL A 343 -20.28 7.55 64.05
CA VAL A 343 -19.70 6.96 65.26
C VAL A 343 -20.63 7.22 66.46
N GLY A 344 -20.84 6.20 67.29
CA GLY A 344 -21.15 6.33 68.72
C GLY A 344 -22.15 5.29 69.23
N PRO A 345 -22.05 4.85 70.50
CA PRO A 345 -21.31 5.45 71.61
C PRO A 345 -19.88 4.92 71.83
#